data_AF-A0A183F864-F1
#
_entry.id   AF-A0A183F864-F1
#
_cell.length_a   1.000
_cell.length_b   1.000
_cell.length_c   1.000
_cell.angle_alpha   90.00
_cell.angle_beta   90.00
_cell.angle_gamma   90.00
#
_symmetry.space_group_name_H-M   'P 1'
#
loop_
_entity.id
_entity.type
_entity.pdbx_description
1 polymer ?
#
loop_
_entity_poly.entity_id
_entity_poly.type
_entity_poly.pdbx_seq_one_letter_code
_entity_poly.pdbx_strand_id
1 'polypeptide(L)'
;MISKSFAADISKDMELGKCVPSCFQFRFRGMKGVVAVNPLLDEYAAWAKEYNIPPPSKQNGSWDLKLVFRPSQKKFVTKRTNKDALEIVKYSSPVPVSLNKPFICILDQVSEMQSYECHQRVTNRIEKLLDLQLQGLARTVLRENDCRNKLKELPRRIDIDTLSPVCGFQLSTEPFFQSLIKATIKYAITKQMRKQQIQIPSNKGRTMLGVVDETGQLQYGQVFVQYTENINLKTPPPNASKKILRGKVLLTKNPCIVAGDVRVFQAVDIPELHHLCDVIVFPIHGPRPHPDEMAGTWARIYSLAVFSLYKSCSEVSGGRSFGQN
;
A
#
# COMPACT_ATOMS: atom_id res chain seq x y z
N MET A 1 -7.15 8.07 -15.36
CA MET A 1 -7.35 6.67 -15.80
C MET A 1 -6.27 6.30 -16.78
N ILE A 2 -5.93 5.03 -16.83
CA ILE A 2 -5.09 4.42 -17.87
C ILE A 2 -5.84 3.20 -18.42
N SER A 3 -5.78 2.97 -19.73
CA SER A 3 -6.38 1.78 -20.33
C SER A 3 -5.62 0.51 -19.89
N LYS A 4 -6.30 -0.64 -19.88
CA LYS A 4 -5.69 -1.91 -19.47
C LYS A 4 -4.68 -2.38 -20.51
N SER A 5 -4.97 -2.16 -21.80
CA SER A 5 -4.03 -2.39 -22.91
C SER A 5 -2.71 -1.63 -22.72
N PHE A 6 -2.79 -0.32 -22.50
CA PHE A 6 -1.60 0.51 -22.33
C PHE A 6 -0.88 0.25 -21.00
N ALA A 7 -1.60 -0.11 -19.94
CA ALA A 7 -0.97 -0.56 -18.70
C ALA A 7 -0.18 -1.88 -18.88
N ALA A 8 -0.63 -2.77 -19.76
CA ALA A 8 0.11 -3.98 -20.10
C ALA A 8 1.39 -3.66 -20.89
N ASP A 9 1.34 -2.70 -21.81
CA ASP A 9 2.53 -2.20 -22.53
C ASP A 9 3.55 -1.62 -21.55
N ILE A 10 3.13 -0.75 -20.63
CA ILE A 10 4.01 -0.21 -19.58
C ILE A 10 4.62 -1.34 -18.74
N SER A 11 3.83 -2.36 -18.41
CA SER A 11 4.31 -3.49 -17.61
C SER A 11 5.37 -4.31 -18.35
N LYS A 12 5.25 -4.42 -19.67
CA LYS A 12 6.24 -5.07 -20.55
C LYS A 12 7.53 -4.25 -20.63
N ASP A 13 7.41 -2.93 -20.83
CA ASP A 13 8.55 -2.01 -20.87
C ASP A 13 9.32 -1.93 -19.55
N MET A 14 8.61 -2.10 -18.43
CA MET A 14 9.20 -2.15 -17.08
C MET A 14 9.68 -3.56 -16.66
N GLU A 15 9.62 -4.55 -17.56
CA GLU A 15 10.03 -5.94 -17.31
C GLU A 15 9.34 -6.58 -16.09
N LEU A 16 8.07 -6.24 -15.81
CA LEU A 16 7.31 -6.75 -14.65
C LEU A 16 6.77 -8.18 -14.84
N GLY A 17 7.19 -8.86 -15.92
CA GLY A 17 6.74 -10.21 -16.27
C GLY A 17 5.25 -10.24 -16.63
N LYS A 18 4.49 -11.14 -15.99
CA LYS A 18 3.03 -11.28 -16.21
C LYS A 18 2.19 -10.32 -15.34
N CYS A 19 2.82 -9.53 -14.48
CA CYS A 19 2.13 -8.63 -13.56
C CYS A 19 1.68 -7.36 -14.30
N VAL A 20 0.39 -7.03 -14.22
CA VAL A 20 -0.14 -5.72 -14.63
C VAL A 20 -0.62 -4.98 -13.38
N PRO A 21 0.12 -3.97 -12.89
CA PRO A 21 -0.29 -3.17 -11.74
C PRO A 21 -1.62 -2.45 -11.99
N SER A 22 -2.49 -2.39 -10.98
CA SER A 22 -3.76 -1.66 -11.06
C SER A 22 -3.60 -0.14 -11.02
N CYS A 23 -2.43 0.37 -10.64
CA CYS A 23 -2.23 1.80 -10.45
C CYS A 23 -0.76 2.20 -10.61
N PHE A 24 -0.54 3.36 -11.23
CA PHE A 24 0.78 3.93 -11.48
C PHE A 24 0.87 5.36 -10.98
N GLN A 25 1.94 5.67 -10.27
CA GLN A 25 2.37 7.02 -9.97
C GLN A 25 3.25 7.51 -11.11
N PHE A 26 2.85 8.59 -11.77
CA PHE A 26 3.49 9.06 -12.99
C PHE A 26 3.99 10.50 -12.89
N ARG A 27 4.94 10.81 -13.77
CA ARG A 27 5.32 12.15 -14.19
C ARG A 27 5.22 12.20 -15.70
N PHE A 28 4.59 13.24 -16.19
CA PHE A 28 4.49 13.47 -17.62
C PHE A 28 4.51 14.96 -17.88
N ARG A 29 5.69 15.48 -18.24
CA ARG A 29 5.86 16.90 -18.56
C ARG A 29 5.45 17.77 -17.34
N GLY A 30 4.53 18.72 -17.53
CA GLY A 30 3.94 19.52 -16.43
C GLY A 30 2.83 18.82 -15.63
N MET A 31 2.64 17.50 -15.81
CA MET A 31 1.61 16.71 -15.12
C MET A 31 2.21 15.75 -14.11
N LYS A 32 1.51 15.62 -12.98
CA LYS A 32 1.86 14.75 -11.86
C LYS A 32 0.60 14.11 -11.32
N GLY A 33 0.68 12.83 -11.00
CA GLY A 33 -0.31 12.24 -10.13
C GLY A 33 -0.23 10.73 -10.07
N VAL A 34 -1.40 10.16 -9.87
CA VAL A 34 -1.65 8.73 -9.86
C VAL A 34 -2.73 8.44 -10.91
N VAL A 35 -2.55 7.39 -11.69
CA VAL A 35 -3.55 6.87 -12.62
C VAL A 35 -3.88 5.43 -12.26
N ALA A 36 -5.18 5.14 -12.12
CA ALA A 36 -5.70 3.79 -11.95
C ALA A 36 -6.05 3.19 -13.31
N VAL A 37 -5.84 1.88 -13.45
CA VAL A 37 -6.28 1.09 -14.60
C VAL A 37 -7.79 1.04 -14.59
N ASN A 38 -8.41 1.41 -15.71
CA ASN A 38 -9.86 1.30 -15.89
C ASN A 38 -10.16 0.53 -17.19
N PRO A 39 -10.68 -0.71 -17.10
CA PRO A 39 -11.02 -1.53 -18.27
C PRO A 39 -12.06 -0.90 -19.20
N LEU A 40 -12.94 -0.03 -18.67
CA LEU A 40 -13.99 0.62 -19.45
C LEU A 40 -13.42 1.45 -20.62
N LEU A 41 -12.19 1.98 -20.48
CA LEU A 41 -11.55 2.73 -21.58
C LEU A 41 -11.32 1.86 -22.82
N ASP A 42 -10.91 0.61 -22.63
CA ASP A 42 -10.72 -0.33 -23.75
C ASP A 42 -12.07 -0.79 -24.31
N GLU A 43 -13.08 -0.97 -23.45
CA GLU A 43 -14.45 -1.32 -23.85
C GLU A 43 -15.09 -0.22 -24.71
N TYR A 44 -14.96 1.05 -24.31
CA TYR A 44 -15.44 2.18 -25.10
C TYR A 44 -14.72 2.29 -26.46
N ALA A 45 -13.42 2.03 -26.50
CA ALA A 45 -12.66 2.03 -27.74
C ALA A 45 -13.11 0.90 -28.68
N ALA A 46 -13.35 -0.29 -28.14
CA ALA A 46 -13.85 -1.44 -28.89
C ALA A 46 -15.28 -1.20 -29.41
N TRP A 47 -16.17 -0.68 -28.56
CA TRP A 47 -17.54 -0.34 -28.92
C TRP A 47 -17.59 0.72 -30.04
N ALA A 48 -16.80 1.80 -29.93
CA ALA A 48 -16.77 2.82 -30.97
C ALA A 48 -16.28 2.27 -32.33
N LYS A 49 -15.35 1.31 -32.29
CA LYS A 49 -14.85 0.62 -33.48
C LYS A 49 -15.90 -0.32 -34.10
N GLU A 50 -16.66 -1.02 -33.27
CA GLU A 50 -17.73 -1.93 -33.71
C GLU A 50 -18.88 -1.17 -34.41
N TYR A 51 -19.29 -0.04 -33.85
CA TYR A 51 -20.41 0.77 -34.37
C TYR A 51 -19.98 1.86 -35.37
N ASN A 52 -18.71 1.87 -35.81
CA ASN A 52 -18.13 2.85 -36.74
C ASN A 52 -18.41 4.32 -36.37
N ILE A 53 -18.33 4.64 -35.08
CA ILE A 53 -18.65 5.99 -34.58
C ILE A 53 -17.48 6.93 -34.90
N PRO A 54 -17.72 8.08 -35.55
CA PRO A 54 -16.65 9.02 -35.86
C PRO A 54 -15.98 9.54 -34.58
N PRO A 55 -14.66 9.81 -34.61
CA PRO A 55 -13.95 10.34 -33.45
C PRO A 55 -14.52 11.71 -33.03
N PRO A 56 -14.51 12.05 -31.73
CA PRO A 56 -15.05 13.31 -31.25
C PRO A 56 -14.30 14.52 -31.83
N SER A 57 -15.03 15.54 -32.27
CA SER A 57 -14.52 16.75 -32.95
C SER A 57 -13.66 17.70 -32.09
N LYS A 58 -13.32 17.31 -30.85
CA LYS A 58 -12.43 18.08 -29.98
C LYS A 58 -10.97 17.90 -30.44
N GLN A 59 -10.11 18.88 -30.16
CA GLN A 59 -8.67 18.80 -30.48
C GLN A 59 -8.04 17.48 -29.98
N ASN A 60 -7.55 16.67 -30.92
CA ASN A 60 -6.95 15.34 -30.69
C ASN A 60 -7.92 14.30 -30.08
N GLY A 61 -9.21 14.36 -30.42
CA GLY A 61 -10.18 13.34 -30.05
C GLY A 61 -9.91 12.02 -30.79
N SER A 62 -9.60 10.97 -30.05
CA SER A 62 -9.58 9.58 -30.53
C SER A 62 -10.38 8.73 -29.56
N TRP A 63 -11.03 7.68 -30.06
CA TRP A 63 -11.67 6.66 -29.23
C TRP A 63 -10.63 5.74 -28.55
N ASP A 64 -9.41 5.64 -29.10
CA ASP A 64 -8.28 4.94 -28.49
C ASP A 64 -7.63 5.81 -27.39
N LEU A 65 -8.31 5.90 -26.25
CA LEU A 65 -7.90 6.68 -25.09
C LEU A 65 -6.96 5.87 -24.18
N LYS A 66 -5.65 6.04 -24.39
CA LYS A 66 -4.64 5.39 -23.53
C LYS A 66 -4.57 5.96 -22.12
N LEU A 67 -4.68 7.29 -21.97
CA LEU A 67 -4.52 8.00 -20.71
C LEU A 67 -5.50 9.17 -20.59
N VAL A 68 -6.13 9.28 -19.43
CA VAL A 68 -7.03 10.39 -19.09
C VAL A 68 -6.54 11.08 -17.81
N PHE A 69 -6.20 12.36 -17.94
CA PHE A 69 -5.71 13.19 -16.83
C PHE A 69 -6.80 14.09 -16.26
N ARG A 70 -6.83 14.23 -14.94
CA ARG A 70 -7.72 15.16 -14.22
C ARG A 70 -7.16 16.59 -14.28
N PRO A 71 -7.99 17.65 -14.23
CA PRO A 71 -7.52 19.03 -14.19
C PRO A 71 -6.50 19.28 -13.07
N SER A 72 -6.72 18.69 -11.89
CA SER A 72 -5.83 18.80 -10.73
C SER A 72 -4.43 18.19 -10.94
N GLN A 73 -4.26 17.31 -11.94
CA GLN A 73 -2.97 16.68 -12.26
C GLN A 73 -2.10 17.58 -13.15
N LYS A 74 -2.68 18.58 -13.83
CA LYS A 74 -1.96 19.58 -14.62
C LYS A 74 -1.41 20.65 -13.68
N LYS A 75 -0.09 20.75 -13.56
CA LYS A 75 0.56 21.73 -12.67
C LYS A 75 1.01 22.98 -13.42
N PHE A 76 1.48 22.82 -14.65
CA PHE A 76 1.82 23.91 -15.55
C PHE A 76 1.71 23.43 -17.00
N VAL A 77 1.49 24.35 -17.92
CA VAL A 77 1.32 24.05 -19.35
C VAL A 77 2.70 24.00 -20.01
N THR A 78 2.95 22.95 -20.80
CA THR A 78 4.19 22.79 -21.58
C THR A 78 3.86 22.51 -23.05
N LYS A 79 4.78 22.85 -23.97
CA LYS A 79 4.65 22.58 -25.42
C LYS A 79 4.83 21.10 -25.74
N ARG A 80 3.97 20.53 -26.57
CA ARG A 80 4.01 19.09 -26.92
C ARG A 80 5.19 18.83 -27.85
N THR A 81 5.99 17.82 -27.54
CA THR A 81 7.10 17.38 -28.38
C THR A 81 6.97 15.89 -28.63
N ASN A 82 7.33 15.44 -29.83
CA ASN A 82 7.24 14.02 -30.20
C ASN A 82 8.17 13.09 -29.40
N LYS A 83 9.09 13.66 -28.59
CA LYS A 83 10.02 12.95 -27.71
C LYS A 83 9.52 12.86 -26.26
N ASP A 84 8.29 13.31 -25.98
CA ASP A 84 7.73 13.29 -24.62
C ASP A 84 7.43 11.83 -24.19
N ALA A 85 8.16 11.33 -23.18
CA ALA A 85 7.94 10.01 -22.59
C ALA A 85 7.16 10.09 -21.28
N LEU A 86 6.34 9.07 -21.00
CA LEU A 86 5.68 8.88 -19.71
C LEU A 86 6.66 8.28 -18.72
N GLU A 87 6.89 8.95 -17.60
CA GLU A 87 7.79 8.47 -16.55
C GLU A 87 6.99 7.84 -15.41
N ILE A 88 7.29 6.58 -15.08
CA ILE A 88 6.69 5.88 -13.96
C ILE A 88 7.61 5.97 -12.75
N VAL A 89 7.08 6.50 -11.64
CA VAL A 89 7.83 6.66 -10.38
C VAL A 89 7.63 5.44 -9.48
N LYS A 90 6.38 4.97 -9.37
CA LYS A 90 5.97 3.82 -8.57
C LYS A 90 4.73 3.16 -9.18
N TYR A 91 4.50 1.91 -8.84
CA TYR A 91 3.31 1.16 -9.20
C TYR A 91 2.71 0.46 -7.97
N SER A 92 1.45 0.06 -8.06
CA SER A 92 0.77 -0.71 -7.01
C SER A 92 1.45 -2.06 -6.81
N SER A 93 1.86 -2.36 -5.58
CA SER A 93 2.48 -3.62 -5.21
C SER A 93 2.27 -3.90 -3.72
N PRO A 94 2.43 -5.17 -3.26
CA PRO A 94 2.34 -5.50 -1.84
C PRO A 94 3.48 -4.86 -1.04
N VAL A 95 3.17 -3.86 -0.22
CA VAL A 95 4.16 -3.14 0.60
C VAL A 95 3.82 -3.29 2.09
N PRO A 96 4.77 -3.76 2.93
CA PRO A 96 4.56 -3.86 4.37
C PRO A 96 4.40 -2.48 4.99
N VAL A 97 3.85 -2.45 6.20
CA VAL A 97 3.71 -1.21 6.96
C VAL A 97 4.26 -1.39 8.37
N SER A 98 4.71 -0.27 8.92
CA SER A 98 5.24 -0.16 10.27
C SER A 98 4.52 0.96 11.00
N LEU A 99 4.31 0.77 12.30
CA LEU A 99 3.99 1.87 13.21
C LEU A 99 5.20 2.80 13.29
N ASN A 100 4.96 4.09 13.07
CA ASN A 100 5.97 5.13 13.28
C ASN A 100 5.71 5.83 14.62
N LYS A 101 6.74 6.42 15.22
CA LYS A 101 6.62 7.16 16.48
C LYS A 101 5.43 8.15 16.54
N PRO A 102 5.18 9.03 15.56
CA PRO A 102 4.06 9.97 15.63
C PRO A 102 2.71 9.25 15.69
N PHE A 103 2.59 8.15 14.95
CA PHE A 103 1.36 7.36 14.94
C PHE A 103 1.13 6.64 16.27
N ILE A 104 2.19 6.14 16.90
CA ILE A 104 2.12 5.57 18.25
C ILE A 104 1.66 6.62 19.25
N CYS A 105 2.21 7.85 19.21
CA CYS A 105 1.78 8.94 20.08
C CYS A 105 0.30 9.31 19.90
N ILE A 106 -0.20 9.31 18.66
CA ILE A 106 -1.63 9.55 18.41
C ILE A 106 -2.49 8.42 19.00
N LEU A 107 -2.09 7.15 18.79
CA LEU A 107 -2.83 6.01 19.33
C LEU A 107 -2.87 6.03 20.87
N ASP A 108 -1.74 6.38 21.49
CA ASP A 108 -1.59 6.54 22.94
C ASP A 108 -2.58 7.57 23.49
N GLN A 109 -2.50 8.82 23.01
CA GLN A 109 -3.37 9.93 23.44
C GLN A 109 -4.85 9.65 23.18
N VAL A 110 -5.20 9.16 21.99
CA VAL A 110 -6.61 8.93 21.63
C VAL A 110 -7.20 7.77 22.42
N SER A 111 -6.42 6.72 22.66
CA SER A 111 -6.91 5.58 23.44
C SER A 111 -7.13 5.93 24.91
N GLU A 112 -6.27 6.78 25.49
CA GLU A 112 -6.41 7.31 26.87
C GLU A 112 -7.70 8.14 27.01
N MET A 113 -7.98 9.01 26.04
CA MET A 113 -9.21 9.83 26.03
C MET A 113 -10.50 9.02 25.86
N GLN A 114 -10.43 7.78 25.36
CA GLN A 114 -11.61 6.95 25.11
C GLN A 114 -12.05 6.17 26.35
N SER A 115 -11.15 5.35 26.90
CA SER A 115 -11.37 4.64 28.17
C SER A 115 -10.07 3.99 28.64
N TYR A 116 -9.99 3.67 29.92
CA TYR A 116 -8.86 2.94 30.49
C TYR A 116 -8.66 1.56 29.82
N GLU A 117 -9.75 0.82 29.57
CA GLU A 117 -9.69 -0.50 28.94
C GLU A 117 -9.28 -0.41 27.47
N CYS A 118 -9.64 0.67 26.77
CA CYS A 118 -9.19 0.93 25.40
C CYS A 118 -7.68 1.18 25.39
N HIS A 119 -7.22 2.07 26.27
CA HIS A 119 -5.81 2.42 26.41
C HIS A 119 -4.95 1.19 26.72
N GLN A 120 -5.30 0.42 27.75
CA GLN A 120 -4.57 -0.78 28.13
C GLN A 120 -4.49 -1.79 26.97
N ARG A 121 -5.58 -1.97 26.22
CA ARG A 121 -5.62 -2.88 25.06
C ARG A 121 -4.71 -2.43 23.92
N VAL A 122 -4.71 -1.13 23.61
CA VAL A 122 -3.87 -0.55 22.54
C VAL A 122 -2.40 -0.66 22.93
N THR A 123 -2.04 -0.29 24.15
CA THR A 123 -0.66 -0.36 24.67
C THR A 123 -0.15 -1.81 24.67
N ASN A 124 -0.91 -2.75 25.26
CA ASN A 124 -0.58 -4.18 25.24
C ASN A 124 -0.42 -4.72 23.82
N ARG A 125 -1.20 -4.20 22.86
CA ARG A 125 -1.11 -4.62 21.45
C ARG A 125 0.17 -4.12 20.80
N ILE A 126 0.59 -2.89 21.07
CA ILE A 126 1.83 -2.30 20.56
C ILE A 126 3.05 -3.01 21.16
N GLU A 127 3.04 -3.26 22.47
CA GLU A 127 4.07 -4.05 23.16
C GLU A 127 4.18 -5.46 22.58
N LYS A 128 3.06 -6.15 22.40
CA LYS A 128 3.04 -7.46 21.75
C LYS A 128 3.61 -7.45 20.33
N LEU A 129 3.43 -6.37 19.57
CA LEU A 129 4.04 -6.25 18.24
C LEU A 129 5.56 -6.07 18.34
N LEU A 130 6.03 -5.28 19.30
CA LEU A 130 7.45 -5.13 19.59
C LEU A 130 8.08 -6.45 20.04
N ASP A 131 7.43 -7.18 20.94
CA ASP A 131 7.89 -8.50 21.41
C ASP A 131 8.03 -9.49 20.27
N LEU A 132 7.03 -9.57 19.38
CA LEU A 132 7.09 -10.45 18.20
C LEU A 132 8.29 -10.11 17.30
N GLN A 133 8.62 -8.82 17.15
CA GLN A 133 9.77 -8.37 16.39
C GLN A 133 11.10 -8.77 17.08
N LEU A 134 11.20 -8.57 18.39
CA LEU A 134 12.39 -8.93 19.18
C LEU A 134 12.60 -10.46 19.22
N GLN A 135 11.53 -11.23 19.43
CA GLN A 135 11.56 -12.70 19.35
C GLN A 135 11.97 -13.16 17.94
N GLY A 136 11.56 -12.46 16.89
CA GLY A 136 12.04 -12.70 15.52
C GLY A 136 13.55 -12.58 15.41
N LEU A 137 14.14 -11.52 15.98
CA LEU A 137 15.60 -11.34 16.01
C LEU A 137 16.28 -12.45 16.82
N ALA A 138 15.75 -12.80 18.00
CA ALA A 138 16.31 -13.88 18.82
C ALA A 138 16.31 -15.22 18.08
N ARG A 139 15.22 -15.55 17.35
CA ARG A 139 15.13 -16.76 16.54
C ARG A 139 16.21 -16.83 15.45
N THR A 140 16.62 -15.71 14.85
CA THR A 140 17.70 -15.70 13.85
C THR A 140 19.06 -16.10 14.43
N VAL A 141 19.27 -16.00 15.74
CA VAL A 141 20.49 -16.47 16.41
C VAL A 141 20.38 -17.95 16.76
N LEU A 142 19.19 -18.40 17.17
CA LEU A 142 18.97 -19.74 17.72
C LEU A 142 18.64 -20.80 16.67
N ARG A 143 18.01 -20.41 15.56
CA ARG A 143 17.48 -21.34 14.56
C ARG A 143 18.19 -21.15 13.22
N GLU A 144 18.77 -22.24 12.71
CA GLU A 144 19.52 -22.26 11.45
C GLU A 144 18.69 -21.76 10.26
N ASN A 145 17.42 -22.15 10.16
CA ASN A 145 16.57 -21.75 9.06
C ASN A 145 16.24 -20.24 9.09
N ASP A 146 15.97 -19.69 10.28
CA ASP A 146 15.72 -18.26 10.45
C ASP A 146 17.00 -17.44 10.19
N CYS A 147 18.16 -17.93 10.62
CA CYS A 147 19.48 -17.36 10.30
C CYS A 147 19.68 -17.26 8.78
N ARG A 148 19.50 -18.36 8.06
CA ARG A 148 19.63 -18.43 6.59
C ARG A 148 18.70 -17.47 5.88
N ASN A 149 17.42 -17.46 6.26
CA ASN A 149 16.45 -16.55 5.68
C ASN A 149 16.84 -15.09 5.91
N LYS A 150 17.38 -14.76 7.10
CA LYS A 150 17.83 -13.40 7.40
C LYS A 150 19.06 -12.99 6.59
N LEU A 151 20.01 -13.91 6.39
CA LEU A 151 21.20 -13.66 5.57
C LEU A 151 20.85 -13.42 4.10
N LYS A 152 19.81 -14.08 3.57
CA LYS A 152 19.32 -13.85 2.19
C LYS A 152 18.79 -12.43 1.95
N GLU A 153 18.41 -11.71 3.00
CA GLU A 153 17.96 -10.31 2.91
C GLU A 153 19.14 -9.33 2.77
N LEU A 154 20.35 -9.74 3.14
CA LEU A 154 21.54 -8.91 3.01
C LEU A 154 21.98 -8.81 1.54
N PRO A 155 22.63 -7.71 1.14
CA PRO A 155 23.11 -7.55 -0.23
C PRO A 155 23.99 -8.74 -0.64
N ARG A 156 23.54 -9.43 -1.69
CA ARG A 156 24.03 -10.76 -2.09
C ARG A 156 25.42 -10.68 -2.72
N ARG A 157 26.46 -10.72 -1.89
CA ARG A 157 27.81 -11.10 -2.35
C ARG A 157 28.06 -12.60 -2.27
N ILE A 158 27.22 -13.32 -1.52
CA ILE A 158 27.34 -14.76 -1.26
C ILE A 158 25.96 -15.39 -1.49
N ASP A 159 25.89 -16.45 -2.28
CA ASP A 159 24.67 -17.23 -2.46
C ASP A 159 24.50 -18.20 -1.28
N ILE A 160 23.64 -17.83 -0.33
CA ILE A 160 23.34 -18.61 0.87
C ILE A 160 22.73 -19.98 0.54
N ASP A 161 22.09 -20.13 -0.63
CA ASP A 161 21.48 -21.40 -1.04
C ASP A 161 22.54 -22.44 -1.46
N THR A 162 23.69 -22.00 -1.99
CA THR A 162 24.82 -22.91 -2.28
C THR A 162 25.46 -23.47 -1.02
N LEU A 163 25.44 -22.73 0.08
CA LEU A 163 26.02 -23.13 1.36
C LEU A 163 25.04 -24.03 2.13
N SER A 164 24.65 -25.16 1.53
CA SER A 164 23.59 -26.00 2.10
C SER A 164 24.01 -26.73 3.39
N PRO A 165 23.06 -27.06 4.28
CA PRO A 165 23.34 -27.93 5.43
C PRO A 165 23.85 -29.31 5.03
N VAL A 166 23.45 -29.82 3.86
CA VAL A 166 23.89 -31.12 3.31
C VAL A 166 25.40 -31.09 3.01
N CYS A 167 25.93 -29.93 2.62
CA CYS A 167 27.36 -29.72 2.44
C CYS A 167 28.12 -29.49 3.77
N GLY A 168 27.46 -29.64 4.92
CA GLY A 168 28.06 -29.45 6.24
C GLY A 168 28.12 -28.00 6.73
N PHE A 169 27.53 -27.05 6.00
CA PHE A 169 27.51 -25.65 6.43
C PHE A 169 26.38 -25.40 7.43
N GLN A 170 26.76 -25.11 8.68
CA GLN A 170 25.84 -24.60 9.70
C GLN A 170 26.15 -23.13 9.98
N LEU A 171 25.36 -22.22 9.40
CA LEU A 171 25.64 -20.78 9.38
C LEU A 171 25.40 -20.12 10.75
N SER A 172 24.54 -20.71 11.60
CA SER A 172 24.32 -20.24 12.97
C SER A 172 25.55 -20.39 13.88
N THR A 173 26.38 -21.40 13.63
CA THR A 173 27.59 -21.71 14.40
C THR A 173 28.87 -21.16 13.77
N GLU A 174 28.87 -20.97 12.44
CA GLU A 174 30.03 -20.44 11.73
C GLU A 174 30.32 -18.98 12.18
N PRO A 175 31.55 -18.68 12.65
CA PRO A 175 31.87 -17.38 13.26
C PRO A 175 31.60 -16.16 12.39
N PHE A 176 31.88 -16.22 11.08
CA PHE A 176 31.67 -15.11 10.17
C PHE A 176 30.18 -14.78 9.99
N PHE A 177 29.33 -15.76 9.67
CA PHE A 177 27.89 -15.58 9.52
C PHE A 177 27.23 -15.21 10.86
N GLN A 178 27.69 -15.79 11.96
CA GLN A 178 27.21 -15.42 13.28
C GLN A 178 27.54 -13.96 13.63
N SER A 179 28.75 -13.49 13.30
CA SER A 179 29.14 -12.08 13.46
C SER A 179 28.25 -11.15 12.63
N LEU A 180 27.93 -11.55 11.40
CA LEU A 180 27.05 -10.80 10.50
C LEU A 180 25.60 -10.70 11.03
N ILE A 181 25.06 -11.79 11.58
CA ILE A 181 23.76 -11.79 12.25
C ILE A 181 23.79 -10.89 13.49
N LYS A 182 24.80 -11.00 14.35
CA LYS A 182 24.98 -10.15 15.54
C LYS A 182 25.01 -8.66 15.15
N ALA A 183 25.75 -8.30 14.10
CA ALA A 183 25.79 -6.94 13.57
C ALA A 183 24.43 -6.47 13.06
N THR A 184 23.70 -7.33 12.35
CA THR A 184 22.35 -7.06 11.84
C THR A 184 21.36 -6.81 12.98
N ILE A 185 21.40 -7.64 14.03
CA ILE A 185 20.56 -7.48 15.23
C ILE A 185 20.90 -6.20 15.97
N LYS A 186 22.20 -5.91 16.20
CA LYS A 186 22.65 -4.67 16.84
C LYS A 186 22.16 -3.44 16.07
N TYR A 187 22.24 -3.47 14.74
CA TYR A 187 21.69 -2.41 13.89
C TYR A 187 20.17 -2.29 14.04
N ALA A 188 19.43 -3.41 13.99
CA ALA A 188 17.98 -3.42 14.12
C ALA A 188 17.51 -2.86 15.47
N ILE A 189 18.14 -3.25 16.58
CA ILE A 189 17.85 -2.73 17.92
C ILE A 189 18.17 -1.24 18.01
N THR A 190 19.34 -0.81 17.51
CA THR A 190 19.73 0.61 17.52
C THR A 190 18.73 1.45 16.71
N LYS A 191 18.30 0.96 15.55
CA LYS A 191 17.25 1.58 14.73
C LYS A 191 15.92 1.62 15.47
N GLN A 192 15.56 0.56 16.19
CA GLN A 192 14.35 0.49 16.99
C GLN A 192 14.35 1.53 18.11
N MET A 193 15.44 1.66 18.85
CA MET A 193 15.58 2.66 19.93
C MET A 193 15.50 4.10 19.40
N ARG A 194 16.09 4.36 18.23
CA ARG A 194 16.11 5.72 17.64
C ARG A 194 14.80 6.11 16.95
N LYS A 195 14.16 5.18 16.22
CA LYS A 195 13.01 5.49 15.34
C LYS A 195 11.68 4.96 15.86
N GLN A 196 11.69 4.03 16.83
CA GLN A 196 10.50 3.34 17.35
C GLN A 196 9.59 2.83 16.21
N GLN A 197 10.21 2.20 15.20
CA GLN A 197 9.53 1.73 14.00
C GLN A 197 9.13 0.25 14.16
N ILE A 198 7.93 0.00 14.65
CA ILE A 198 7.45 -1.37 14.93
C ILE A 198 6.81 -1.96 13.67
N GLN A 199 7.30 -3.10 13.21
CA GLN A 199 6.76 -3.78 12.03
C GLN A 199 5.40 -4.40 12.32
N ILE A 200 4.48 -4.32 11.35
CA ILE A 200 3.15 -4.90 11.48
C ILE A 200 3.09 -6.17 10.63
N PRO A 201 2.52 -7.26 11.19
CA PRO A 201 2.23 -8.45 10.40
C PRO A 201 1.46 -8.13 9.12
N SER A 202 1.86 -8.75 8.01
CA SER A 202 1.33 -8.50 6.65
C SER A 202 -0.17 -8.77 6.50
N ASN A 203 -0.75 -9.55 7.40
CA ASN A 203 -2.19 -9.82 7.49
C ASN A 203 -2.98 -8.75 8.25
N LYS A 204 -2.30 -7.83 8.93
CA LYS A 204 -2.90 -6.79 9.77
C LYS A 204 -2.64 -5.39 9.28
N GLY A 205 -1.59 -5.18 8.48
CA GLY A 205 -1.10 -3.86 8.09
C GLY A 205 -0.50 -3.87 6.69
N ARG A 206 -0.86 -2.90 5.85
CA ARG A 206 -0.23 -2.68 4.54
C ARG A 206 -0.17 -1.22 4.17
N THR A 207 0.81 -0.87 3.35
CA THR A 207 0.97 0.44 2.73
C THR A 207 0.40 0.38 1.31
N MET A 208 -0.59 1.20 0.98
CA MET A 208 -1.25 1.16 -0.34
C MET A 208 -1.38 2.54 -0.99
N LEU A 209 -1.39 2.56 -2.33
CA LEU A 209 -1.70 3.75 -3.11
C LEU A 209 -3.21 4.04 -3.06
N GLY A 210 -3.57 5.31 -2.89
CA GLY A 210 -4.95 5.79 -2.89
C GLY A 210 -5.40 6.11 -4.30
N VAL A 211 -6.54 5.55 -4.69
CA VAL A 211 -7.23 5.83 -5.94
C VAL A 211 -8.68 6.20 -5.64
N VAL A 212 -9.37 6.71 -6.64
CA VAL A 212 -10.73 7.21 -6.52
C VAL A 212 -11.67 6.26 -7.23
N ASP A 213 -12.84 6.01 -6.66
CA ASP A 213 -13.91 5.22 -7.24
C ASP A 213 -14.56 5.97 -8.41
N GLU A 214 -14.35 5.47 -9.62
CA GLU A 214 -14.92 6.07 -10.83
C GLU A 214 -16.33 5.54 -11.13
N THR A 215 -16.78 4.50 -10.42
CA THR A 215 -18.13 3.93 -10.54
C THR A 215 -19.17 4.72 -9.73
N GLY A 216 -18.73 5.44 -8.69
CA GLY A 216 -19.60 6.22 -7.81
C GLY A 216 -20.43 5.39 -6.83
N GLN A 217 -20.08 4.11 -6.65
CA GLN A 217 -20.84 3.20 -5.78
C GLN A 217 -20.44 3.31 -4.30
N LEU A 218 -19.20 3.68 -4.00
CA LEU A 218 -18.76 3.88 -2.61
C LEU A 218 -19.46 5.10 -1.99
N GLN A 219 -20.03 4.89 -0.80
CA GLN A 219 -20.60 5.96 0.01
C GLN A 219 -19.56 6.63 0.90
N TYR A 220 -19.86 7.84 1.37
CA TYR A 220 -19.00 8.53 2.33
C TYR A 220 -18.83 7.71 3.62
N GLY A 221 -17.58 7.56 4.06
CA GLY A 221 -17.20 6.71 5.19
C GLY A 221 -16.86 5.26 4.80
N GLN A 222 -17.05 4.88 3.54
CA GLN A 222 -16.70 3.58 3.00
C GLN A 222 -15.41 3.62 2.17
N VAL A 223 -14.72 2.49 2.11
CA VAL A 223 -13.56 2.28 1.24
C VAL A 223 -13.61 0.88 0.63
N PHE A 224 -13.00 0.69 -0.53
CA PHE A 224 -12.75 -0.64 -1.08
C PHE A 224 -11.26 -0.97 -1.00
N VAL A 225 -10.94 -2.16 -0.51
CA VAL A 225 -9.56 -2.63 -0.35
C VAL A 225 -9.47 -4.10 -0.77
N GLN A 226 -8.66 -4.36 -1.79
CA GLN A 226 -8.28 -5.68 -2.23
C GLN A 226 -6.77 -5.76 -2.31
N TYR A 227 -6.19 -6.85 -1.81
CA TYR A 227 -4.73 -7.01 -1.76
C TYR A 227 -4.27 -8.42 -2.09
N THR A 228 -3.06 -8.54 -2.62
CA THR A 228 -2.40 -9.82 -2.86
C THR A 228 -2.00 -10.46 -1.54
N GLU A 229 -2.39 -11.70 -1.27
CA GLU A 229 -2.12 -12.32 0.04
C GLU A 229 -0.62 -12.43 0.37
N ASN A 230 0.19 -12.85 -0.60
CA ASN A 230 1.63 -12.98 -0.43
C ASN A 230 2.35 -11.64 -0.61
N ILE A 231 2.93 -11.12 0.47
CA ILE A 231 3.64 -9.82 0.48
C ILE A 231 5.04 -9.85 -0.15
N ASN A 232 5.62 -11.04 -0.27
CA ASN A 232 6.95 -11.24 -0.87
C ASN A 232 6.87 -11.23 -2.40
N LEU A 233 5.66 -11.42 -2.95
CA LEU A 233 5.40 -11.39 -4.37
C LEU A 233 5.25 -9.94 -4.85
N LYS A 234 6.37 -9.29 -5.19
CA LYS A 234 6.40 -7.88 -5.62
C LYS A 234 5.76 -7.63 -6.99
N THR A 235 5.78 -8.64 -7.85
CA THR A 235 5.16 -8.66 -9.18
C THR A 235 4.12 -9.79 -9.25
N PRO A 236 2.95 -9.62 -8.62
CA PRO A 236 1.93 -10.66 -8.60
C PRO A 236 1.37 -10.94 -10.01
N PRO A 237 1.39 -12.21 -10.48
CA PRO A 237 0.71 -12.57 -11.71
C PRO A 237 -0.81 -12.42 -11.55
N PRO A 238 -1.58 -12.42 -12.66
CA PRO A 238 -3.03 -12.19 -12.62
C PRO A 238 -3.78 -13.20 -11.73
N ASN A 239 -3.27 -14.43 -11.66
CA ASN A 239 -3.83 -15.56 -10.91
C ASN A 239 -3.34 -15.61 -9.44
N ALA A 240 -2.60 -14.60 -8.98
CA ALA A 240 -2.18 -14.55 -7.59
C ALA A 240 -3.40 -14.54 -6.65
N SER A 241 -3.28 -15.19 -5.49
CA SER A 241 -4.32 -15.17 -4.46
C SER A 241 -4.55 -13.73 -4.00
N LYS A 242 -5.81 -13.26 -4.15
CA LYS A 242 -6.26 -11.93 -3.75
C LYS A 242 -7.28 -12.08 -2.63
N LYS A 243 -7.26 -11.13 -1.71
CA LYS A 243 -8.20 -11.06 -0.60
C LYS A 243 -8.85 -9.69 -0.53
N ILE A 244 -10.18 -9.70 -0.48
CA ILE A 244 -11.00 -8.51 -0.28
C ILE A 244 -11.16 -8.30 1.24
N LEU A 245 -10.86 -7.09 1.69
CA LEU A 245 -11.00 -6.71 3.09
C LEU A 245 -12.42 -6.21 3.35
N ARG A 246 -13.05 -6.72 4.41
CA ARG A 246 -14.39 -6.29 4.86
C ARG A 246 -14.33 -5.92 6.35
N GLY A 247 -15.10 -4.92 6.75
CA GLY A 247 -15.20 -4.47 8.14
C GLY A 247 -14.46 -3.16 8.42
N LYS A 248 -14.37 -2.79 9.71
CA LYS A 248 -13.72 -1.55 10.13
C LYS A 248 -12.21 -1.59 9.87
N VAL A 249 -11.70 -0.56 9.22
CA VAL A 249 -10.29 -0.38 8.91
C VAL A 249 -9.81 0.97 9.44
N LEU A 250 -8.63 0.96 10.06
CA LEU A 250 -7.94 2.20 10.42
C LEU A 250 -7.09 2.63 9.23
N LEU A 251 -7.19 3.89 8.83
CA LEU A 251 -6.36 4.51 7.82
C LEU A 251 -5.62 5.70 8.42
N THR A 252 -4.39 5.89 7.97
CA THR A 252 -3.64 7.11 8.22
C THR A 252 -2.70 7.36 7.06
N LYS A 253 -2.29 8.61 6.91
CA LYS A 253 -1.30 9.05 5.94
C LYS A 253 -0.07 9.56 6.66
N ASN A 254 1.10 9.11 6.21
CA ASN A 254 2.36 9.58 6.77
C ASN A 254 2.85 10.87 6.06
N PRO A 255 3.33 11.88 6.79
CA PRO A 255 3.36 11.98 8.26
C PRO A 255 1.96 12.31 8.85
N CYS A 256 1.66 11.75 10.02
CA CYS A 256 0.49 12.07 10.83
C CYS A 256 0.94 12.85 12.07
N ILE A 257 0.19 13.90 12.42
CA ILE A 257 0.55 14.87 13.46
C ILE A 257 -0.58 15.00 14.48
N VAL A 258 -1.82 15.12 14.00
CA VAL A 258 -2.99 15.33 14.87
C VAL A 258 -3.85 14.08 14.93
N ALA A 259 -4.64 13.94 15.99
CA ALA A 259 -5.56 12.81 16.16
C ALA A 259 -6.50 12.60 14.95
N GLY A 260 -6.93 13.70 14.31
CA GLY A 260 -7.77 13.66 13.11
C GLY A 260 -7.13 13.04 11.87
N ASP A 261 -5.80 12.90 11.82
CA ASP A 261 -5.08 12.27 10.70
C ASP A 261 -5.21 10.74 10.67
N VAL A 262 -5.82 10.17 11.72
CA VAL A 262 -6.08 8.75 11.88
C VAL A 262 -7.59 8.57 11.90
N ARG A 263 -8.13 7.89 10.88
CA ARG A 263 -9.57 7.71 10.71
C ARG A 263 -9.95 6.25 10.58
N VAL A 264 -11.15 5.93 11.04
CA VAL A 264 -11.74 4.61 10.87
C VAL A 264 -12.76 4.68 9.74
N PHE A 265 -12.62 3.79 8.76
CA PHE A 265 -13.53 3.64 7.64
C PHE A 265 -14.14 2.24 7.62
N GLN A 266 -15.23 2.08 6.88
CA GLN A 266 -15.85 0.77 6.64
C GLN A 266 -15.37 0.21 5.30
N ALA A 267 -14.61 -0.88 5.33
CA ALA A 267 -14.26 -1.62 4.13
C ALA A 267 -15.46 -2.43 3.63
N VAL A 268 -15.88 -2.16 2.40
CA VAL A 268 -17.00 -2.81 1.73
C VAL A 268 -16.53 -3.50 0.45
N ASP A 269 -17.29 -4.51 0.02
CA ASP A 269 -17.00 -5.25 -1.21
C ASP A 269 -17.90 -4.74 -2.34
N ILE A 270 -17.28 -4.37 -3.46
CA ILE A 270 -17.94 -3.87 -4.67
C ILE A 270 -17.37 -4.63 -5.87
N PRO A 271 -18.16 -5.48 -6.55
CA PRO A 271 -17.73 -6.30 -7.69
C PRO A 271 -17.05 -5.51 -8.81
N GLU A 272 -17.56 -4.32 -9.12
CA GLU A 272 -17.09 -3.45 -10.19
C GLU A 272 -15.67 -2.95 -9.93
N LEU A 273 -15.23 -2.93 -8.67
CA LEU A 273 -13.88 -2.51 -8.26
C LEU A 273 -12.88 -3.67 -8.15
N HIS A 274 -13.27 -4.92 -8.43
CA HIS A 274 -12.39 -6.09 -8.31
C HIS A 274 -11.18 -6.08 -9.25
N HIS A 275 -11.21 -5.27 -10.29
CA HIS A 275 -10.05 -5.04 -11.17
C HIS A 275 -8.92 -4.25 -10.48
N LEU A 276 -9.20 -3.59 -9.36
CA LEU A 276 -8.24 -2.83 -8.57
C LEU A 276 -7.65 -3.70 -7.45
N CYS A 277 -6.33 -3.86 -7.42
CA CYS A 277 -5.60 -4.67 -6.43
C CYS A 277 -4.37 -3.92 -5.91
N ASP A 278 -4.03 -4.14 -4.63
CA ASP A 278 -2.94 -3.49 -3.91
C ASP A 278 -3.04 -1.95 -3.91
N VAL A 279 -4.28 -1.47 -3.91
CA VAL A 279 -4.68 -0.08 -3.81
C VAL A 279 -5.85 0.05 -2.84
N ILE A 280 -6.06 1.26 -2.36
CA ILE A 280 -7.24 1.63 -1.59
C ILE A 280 -8.08 2.61 -2.39
N VAL A 281 -9.36 2.32 -2.51
CA VAL A 281 -10.29 3.10 -3.32
C VAL A 281 -11.18 3.94 -2.41
N PHE A 282 -11.23 5.24 -2.70
CA PHE A 282 -12.02 6.23 -1.97
C PHE A 282 -13.26 6.65 -2.75
N PRO A 283 -14.38 6.98 -2.08
CA PRO A 283 -15.58 7.51 -2.71
C PRO A 283 -15.32 8.86 -3.38
N ILE A 284 -16.05 9.12 -4.47
CA ILE A 284 -16.11 10.44 -5.11
C ILE A 284 -17.13 11.37 -4.45
N HIS A 285 -18.10 10.81 -3.75
CA HIS A 285 -19.21 11.54 -3.13
C HIS A 285 -18.97 11.73 -1.63
N GLY A 286 -19.36 12.89 -1.13
CA GLY A 286 -19.27 13.24 0.28
C GLY A 286 -18.98 14.71 0.52
N PRO A 287 -19.15 15.19 1.76
CA PRO A 287 -18.90 16.59 2.13
C PRO A 287 -17.42 16.98 1.98
N ARG A 288 -16.50 16.04 2.19
CA ARG A 288 -15.06 16.25 2.07
C ARG A 288 -14.39 15.01 1.47
N PRO A 289 -13.33 15.14 0.66
CA PRO A 289 -12.56 13.98 0.22
C PRO A 289 -11.84 13.33 1.40
N HIS A 290 -11.99 12.01 1.61
CA HIS A 290 -11.30 11.29 2.69
C HIS A 290 -9.78 11.46 2.70
N PRO A 291 -9.07 11.51 1.56
CA PRO A 291 -7.65 11.86 1.54
C PRO A 291 -7.30 13.22 2.13
N ASP A 292 -8.22 14.19 2.06
CA ASP A 292 -8.03 15.54 2.58
C ASP A 292 -8.33 15.63 4.08
N GLU A 293 -9.23 14.78 4.57
CA GLU A 293 -9.48 14.60 6.00
C GLU A 293 -8.27 14.04 6.77
N MET A 294 -7.33 13.39 6.07
CA MET A 294 -6.09 12.83 6.63
C MET A 294 -4.87 13.68 6.20
N ALA A 295 -4.36 14.52 7.10
CA ALA A 295 -3.18 15.37 6.90
C ALA A 295 -3.28 16.37 5.71
N GLY A 296 -4.49 16.81 5.36
CA GLY A 296 -4.80 18.05 4.61
C GLY A 296 -4.13 18.25 3.25
N THR A 297 -3.65 17.18 2.59
CA THR A 297 -2.87 17.34 1.34
C THR A 297 -3.18 16.26 0.30
N TRP A 298 -3.51 16.69 -0.92
CA TRP A 298 -3.70 15.80 -2.07
C TRP A 298 -2.40 15.25 -2.70
N ALA A 299 -1.23 15.80 -2.34
CA ALA A 299 -0.06 15.79 -3.25
C ALA A 299 1.07 14.79 -2.95
N ARG A 300 0.98 13.95 -1.92
CA ARG A 300 2.05 13.02 -1.57
C ARG A 300 1.54 11.58 -1.48
N ILE A 301 2.14 10.76 -2.34
CA ILE A 301 2.27 9.30 -2.33
C ILE A 301 1.58 8.72 -1.11
N TYR A 302 0.37 8.22 -1.36
CA TYR A 302 -0.43 7.49 -0.42
C TYR A 302 0.38 6.31 0.10
N SER A 303 1.01 6.50 1.25
CA SER A 303 1.40 5.41 2.13
C SER A 303 0.27 5.34 3.15
N LEU A 304 -0.85 4.76 2.70
CA LEU A 304 -2.00 4.55 3.56
C LEU A 304 -1.79 3.24 4.29
N ALA A 305 -1.67 3.35 5.61
CA ALA A 305 -1.53 2.20 6.48
C ALA A 305 -2.93 1.66 6.79
N VAL A 306 -3.28 0.51 6.20
CA VAL A 306 -4.58 -0.14 6.44
C VAL A 306 -4.43 -1.11 7.59
N PHE A 307 -5.09 -0.84 8.73
CA PHE A 307 -5.05 -1.74 9.88
C PHE A 307 -6.36 -2.50 10.06
N SER A 308 -6.27 -3.83 10.01
CA SER A 308 -7.34 -4.72 10.46
C SER A 308 -7.17 -5.08 11.94
N LEU A 309 -6.95 -4.07 12.80
CA LEU A 309 -6.79 -4.25 14.25
C LEU A 309 -8.13 -4.23 15.00
N TYR A 310 -9.22 -3.81 14.34
CA TYR A 310 -10.47 -3.40 14.98
C TYR A 310 -11.51 -4.52 15.20
N LYS A 311 -11.11 -5.80 15.17
CA LYS A 311 -12.06 -6.92 15.27
C LYS A 311 -12.66 -7.16 16.67
N SER A 312 -12.45 -6.27 17.65
CA SER A 312 -13.02 -6.41 19.02
C SER A 312 -13.47 -5.08 19.68
N CYS A 313 -13.64 -3.99 18.94
CA CYS A 313 -14.06 -2.70 19.52
C CYS A 313 -15.54 -2.36 19.33
N SER A 314 -16.39 -3.30 18.90
CA SER A 314 -17.82 -3.01 18.65
C SER A 314 -18.81 -3.78 19.50
N GLU A 315 -18.37 -4.58 20.47
CA GLU A 315 -19.29 -5.32 21.36
C GLU A 315 -19.45 -4.71 22.75
N VAL A 316 -18.73 -3.62 23.06
CA VAL A 316 -18.91 -2.93 24.33
C VAL A 316 -19.02 -1.43 24.07
N SER A 317 -20.17 -0.90 24.49
CA SER A 317 -20.55 0.50 24.67
C SER A 317 -20.72 1.40 23.43
N GLY A 318 -21.95 1.92 23.28
CA GLY A 318 -22.22 3.14 22.54
C GLY A 318 -21.44 4.30 23.17
N GLY A 319 -20.38 4.72 22.51
CA GLY A 319 -19.52 5.81 22.96
C GLY A 319 -18.69 6.31 21.78
N ARG A 320 -18.82 7.61 21.50
CA ARG A 320 -18.17 8.44 20.46
C ARG A 320 -17.12 7.71 19.59
N SER A 321 -17.52 7.38 18.37
CA SER A 321 -16.64 6.90 17.31
C SER A 321 -15.58 7.93 16.92
N PHE A 322 -14.40 7.45 16.52
CA PHE A 322 -13.36 8.24 15.85
C PHE A 322 -13.97 9.19 14.81
N GLY A 323 -13.98 10.49 15.11
CA GLY A 323 -14.21 11.58 14.17
C GLY A 323 -15.47 11.51 13.30
N GLN A 324 -16.65 11.56 13.90
CA GLN A 324 -17.80 12.21 13.24
C GLN A 324 -17.90 13.63 13.77
N ASN A 325 -17.11 14.52 13.17
CA ASN A 325 -17.30 15.97 13.10
C ASN A 325 -16.58 16.43 11.82
#